data_AF-A0AAW1HSR8-F1
#
_entry.id   AF-A0AAW1HSR8-F1
#
_cell.length_a   1.000
_cell.length_b   1.000
_cell.length_c   1.000
_cell.angle_alpha   90.00
_cell.angle_beta   90.00
_cell.angle_gamma   90.00
#
_symmetry.space_group_name_H-M   'P 1'
#
loop_
_entity.id
_entity.type
_entity.pdbx_description
1 polymer ?
#
loop_
_entity_poly.entity_id
_entity_poly.type
_entity_poly.pdbx_seq_one_letter_code
_entity_poly.pdbx_strand_id
1 'polypeptide(L)'
;MRLKEGFFDSDALQVMESMPDGCLYSNILNILLKMYLKSLKNNGKLMFNEVIPYNPQMLATITRHSVGVVEKALNIFRQLGLVEVLDNGAIYMLDIQNYIGKSTTEADRKRAYRDQIESEKVLSLDKCPDISPFSDKSRTFLGHFYTRDRDRYRYRDR
;
A
#
# COMPACT_ATOMS: atom_id res chain seq x y z
N MET A 1 -0.23 -3.65 -9.20
CA MET A 1 -1.12 -3.88 -8.04
C MET A 1 -1.25 -5.39 -7.84
N ARG A 2 -1.26 -5.89 -6.60
CA ARG A 2 -1.48 -7.31 -6.29
C ARG A 2 -2.53 -7.44 -5.19
N LEU A 3 -3.49 -8.34 -5.38
CA LEU A 3 -4.40 -8.78 -4.33
C LEU A 3 -3.61 -9.65 -3.35
N LYS A 4 -3.86 -9.53 -2.05
CA LYS A 4 -3.21 -10.40 -1.05
C LYS A 4 -3.72 -11.83 -1.19
N GLU A 5 -2.83 -12.80 -1.00
CA GLU A 5 -3.18 -14.22 -0.85
C GLU A 5 -4.15 -14.36 0.34
N GLY A 6 -5.26 -15.09 0.15
CA GLY A 6 -6.32 -15.20 1.14
C GLY A 6 -7.35 -14.08 1.20
N PHE A 7 -7.44 -13.19 0.19
CA PHE A 7 -8.54 -12.21 0.11
C PHE A 7 -9.93 -12.89 0.15
N PHE A 8 -10.11 -13.93 -0.67
CA PHE A 8 -11.37 -14.68 -0.77
C PHE A 8 -11.62 -15.61 0.43
N ASP A 9 -10.56 -15.95 1.17
CA ASP A 9 -10.61 -16.88 2.31
C ASP A 9 -10.99 -16.18 3.63
N SER A 10 -11.36 -14.89 3.60
CA SER A 10 -11.75 -14.16 4.80
C SER A 10 -13.18 -14.49 5.23
N ASP A 11 -13.39 -14.61 6.55
CA ASP A 11 -14.68 -14.97 7.16
C ASP A 11 -15.86 -14.14 6.62
N ALA A 12 -15.66 -12.84 6.38
CA ALA A 12 -16.68 -11.97 5.80
C ALA A 12 -17.10 -12.36 4.37
N LEU A 13 -16.15 -12.82 3.55
CA LEU A 13 -16.45 -13.32 2.21
C LEU A 13 -17.06 -14.73 2.26
N GLN A 14 -16.57 -15.60 3.15
CA GLN A 14 -17.15 -16.93 3.35
C GLN A 14 -18.60 -16.88 3.88
N VAL A 15 -18.90 -15.93 4.77
CA VAL A 15 -20.28 -15.65 5.24
C VAL A 15 -21.16 -15.17 4.08
N MET A 16 -20.67 -14.29 3.21
CA MET A 16 -21.40 -13.89 2.01
C MET A 16 -21.63 -15.07 1.03
N GLU A 17 -20.63 -15.95 0.87
CA GLU A 17 -20.73 -17.15 0.02
C GLU A 17 -21.76 -18.16 0.55
N SER A 18 -21.91 -18.26 1.87
CA SER A 18 -22.90 -19.13 2.52
C SER A 18 -24.35 -18.65 2.38
N MET A 19 -24.59 -17.45 1.84
CA MET A 19 -25.95 -16.92 1.66
C MET A 19 -26.69 -17.65 0.52
N PRO A 20 -27.98 -18.00 0.67
CA PRO A 20 -28.69 -18.90 -0.25
C PRO A 20 -28.88 -18.35 -1.68
N ASP A 21 -28.77 -17.03 -1.88
CA ASP A 21 -28.94 -16.40 -3.20
C ASP A 21 -27.61 -16.33 -3.99
N GLY A 22 -27.08 -17.47 -4.44
CA GLY A 22 -25.75 -17.56 -5.07
C GLY A 22 -25.49 -16.62 -6.27
N CYS A 23 -26.51 -16.34 -7.11
CA CYS A 23 -26.40 -15.33 -8.17
C CYS A 23 -26.32 -13.88 -7.63
N LEU A 24 -26.95 -13.62 -6.48
CA LEU A 24 -26.93 -12.32 -5.82
C LEU A 24 -25.59 -12.11 -5.08
N TYR A 25 -25.03 -13.17 -4.48
CA TYR A 25 -23.67 -13.20 -3.91
C TYR A 25 -22.60 -12.78 -4.92
N SER A 26 -22.57 -13.42 -6.11
CA SER A 26 -21.57 -13.08 -7.15
C SER A 26 -21.60 -11.59 -7.53
N ASN A 27 -22.80 -10.99 -7.59
CA ASN A 27 -22.96 -9.55 -7.82
C ASN A 27 -22.45 -8.71 -6.64
N ILE A 28 -22.77 -9.08 -5.39
CA ILE A 28 -22.30 -8.39 -4.17
C ILE A 28 -20.76 -8.43 -4.09
N LEU A 29 -20.15 -9.61 -4.29
CA LEU A 29 -18.69 -9.78 -4.31
C LEU A 29 -18.03 -8.93 -5.40
N ASN A 30 -18.65 -8.85 -6.58
CA ASN A 30 -18.16 -8.05 -7.70
C ASN A 30 -18.25 -6.54 -7.42
N ILE A 31 -19.33 -6.09 -6.78
CA ILE A 31 -19.51 -4.72 -6.27
C ILE A 31 -18.43 -4.38 -5.25
N LEU A 32 -18.19 -5.26 -4.27
CA LEU A 32 -17.18 -5.09 -3.22
C LEU A 32 -15.79 -4.85 -3.83
N LEU A 33 -15.35 -5.75 -4.73
CA LEU A 33 -14.06 -5.64 -5.40
C LEU A 33 -13.94 -4.34 -6.20
N LYS A 34 -14.96 -3.96 -6.97
CA LYS A 34 -14.97 -2.70 -7.73
C LYS A 34 -14.89 -1.46 -6.82
N MET A 35 -15.54 -1.49 -5.65
CA MET A 35 -15.50 -0.41 -4.67
C MET A 35 -14.12 -0.28 -4.01
N TYR A 36 -13.50 -1.40 -3.62
CA TYR A 36 -12.10 -1.43 -3.17
C TYR A 36 -11.16 -0.82 -4.23
N LEU A 37 -11.24 -1.28 -5.48
CA LEU A 37 -10.41 -0.76 -6.57
C LEU A 37 -10.61 0.74 -6.81
N LYS A 38 -11.84 1.26 -6.63
CA LYS A 38 -12.12 2.68 -6.86
C LYS A 38 -11.63 3.58 -5.73
N SER A 39 -11.81 3.16 -4.48
CA SER A 39 -11.46 3.91 -3.27
C SER A 39 -9.95 4.08 -3.06
N LEU A 40 -9.12 3.22 -3.67
CA LEU A 40 -7.66 3.34 -3.69
C LEU A 40 -7.14 4.71 -4.13
N LYS A 41 -7.82 5.36 -5.07
CA LYS A 41 -7.41 6.69 -5.57
C LYS A 41 -7.49 7.76 -4.49
N ASN A 42 -8.30 7.54 -3.46
CA ASN A 42 -8.61 8.51 -2.41
C ASN A 42 -8.39 7.88 -1.02
N ASN A 43 -7.31 7.11 -0.87
CA ASN A 43 -6.86 6.51 0.39
C ASN A 43 -7.93 5.69 1.13
N GLY A 44 -8.76 4.93 0.40
CA GLY A 44 -9.86 4.13 0.97
C GLY A 44 -11.20 4.84 1.04
N LYS A 45 -11.28 6.15 0.73
CA LYS A 45 -12.55 6.88 0.63
C LYS A 45 -13.16 6.73 -0.77
N LEU A 46 -14.48 6.58 -0.82
CA LEU A 46 -15.24 6.54 -2.07
C LEU A 46 -15.68 7.95 -2.46
N MET A 47 -14.79 8.66 -3.17
CA MET A 47 -15.00 10.03 -3.66
C MET A 47 -14.98 10.12 -5.20
N PHE A 48 -15.85 10.96 -5.75
CA PHE A 48 -15.80 11.44 -7.12
C PHE A 48 -15.02 12.76 -7.19
N ASN A 49 -13.98 12.79 -8.02
CA ASN A 49 -13.05 13.92 -8.18
C ASN A 49 -12.55 14.49 -6.83
N GLU A 50 -12.34 13.62 -5.84
CA GLU A 50 -11.87 13.93 -4.47
C GLU A 50 -12.81 14.81 -3.62
N VAL A 51 -13.83 15.42 -4.23
CA VAL A 51 -14.73 16.42 -3.60
C VAL A 51 -16.08 15.83 -3.21
N ILE A 52 -16.68 14.97 -4.04
CA ILE A 52 -18.09 14.54 -3.86
C ILE A 52 -18.13 13.08 -3.38
N PRO A 53 -18.69 12.77 -2.20
CA PRO A 53 -18.94 11.40 -1.77
C PRO A 53 -19.78 10.59 -2.77
N TYR A 54 -19.41 9.33 -3.05
CA TYR A 54 -20.24 8.47 -3.88
C TYR A 54 -21.55 8.08 -3.17
N ASN A 55 -22.68 8.35 -3.83
CA ASN A 55 -23.99 7.83 -3.43
C ASN A 55 -24.26 6.43 -4.06
N PRO A 56 -25.25 5.67 -3.56
CA PRO A 56 -25.60 4.35 -4.10
C PRO A 56 -25.92 4.36 -5.60
N GLN A 57 -26.49 5.45 -6.12
CA GLN A 57 -26.84 5.61 -7.54
C GLN A 57 -25.60 5.69 -8.44
N MET A 58 -24.59 6.47 -8.04
CA MET A 58 -23.30 6.55 -8.73
C MET A 58 -22.54 5.22 -8.64
N LEU A 59 -22.60 4.55 -7.48
CA LEU A 59 -22.02 3.21 -7.32
C LEU A 59 -22.72 2.18 -8.20
N ALA A 60 -24.04 2.23 -8.36
CA ALA A 60 -24.79 1.41 -9.32
C ALA A 60 -24.32 1.64 -10.77
N THR A 61 -24.14 2.89 -11.20
CA THR A 61 -23.61 3.22 -12.54
C THR A 61 -22.17 2.70 -12.74
N ILE A 62 -21.29 2.88 -11.75
CA ILE A 62 -19.89 2.44 -11.80
C ILE A 62 -19.79 0.91 -11.82
N THR A 63 -20.60 0.25 -10.98
CA THR A 63 -20.55 -1.20 -10.83
C THR A 63 -21.36 -1.95 -11.88
N ARG A 64 -22.27 -1.28 -12.58
CA ARG A 64 -23.20 -1.84 -13.58
C ARG A 64 -24.20 -2.86 -12.99
N HIS A 65 -24.61 -2.65 -11.75
CA HIS A 65 -25.70 -3.38 -11.10
C HIS A 65 -26.86 -2.44 -10.78
N SER A 66 -28.04 -2.98 -10.49
CA SER A 66 -29.19 -2.15 -10.11
C SER A 66 -28.97 -1.49 -8.74
N VAL A 67 -29.57 -0.31 -8.53
CA VAL A 67 -29.42 0.47 -7.29
C VAL A 67 -29.79 -0.36 -6.07
N GLY A 68 -30.91 -1.09 -6.10
CA GLY A 68 -31.33 -1.96 -4.99
C GLY A 68 -30.38 -3.13 -4.68
N VAL A 69 -29.57 -3.61 -5.64
CA VAL A 69 -28.52 -4.60 -5.36
C VAL A 69 -27.32 -3.93 -4.68
N VAL A 70 -26.96 -2.72 -5.09
CA VAL A 70 -25.88 -1.94 -4.45
C VAL A 70 -26.25 -1.48 -3.04
N GLU A 71 -27.51 -1.09 -2.80
CA GLU A 71 -28.00 -0.75 -1.46
C GLU A 71 -28.00 -1.96 -0.52
N LYS A 72 -28.43 -3.13 -1.01
CA LYS A 72 -28.30 -4.40 -0.27
C LYS A 72 -26.84 -4.73 0.03
N ALA A 73 -25.96 -4.62 -0.96
CA ALA A 73 -24.52 -4.85 -0.81
C ALA A 73 -23.90 -3.92 0.26
N LEU A 74 -24.17 -2.61 0.19
CA LEU A 74 -23.71 -1.61 1.18
C LEU A 74 -24.18 -1.94 2.60
N ASN A 75 -25.43 -2.37 2.78
CA ASN A 75 -25.94 -2.77 4.09
C ASN A 75 -25.21 -4.01 4.64
N ILE A 76 -24.97 -5.02 3.80
CA ILE A 76 -24.22 -6.23 4.17
C ILE A 76 -22.76 -5.87 4.50
N PHE A 77 -22.11 -5.01 3.71
CA PHE A 77 -20.73 -4.57 3.98
C PHE A 77 -20.60 -3.81 5.30
N ARG A 78 -21.61 -3.00 5.67
CA ARG A 78 -21.65 -2.32 6.97
C ARG A 78 -21.85 -3.29 8.13
N GLN A 79 -22.70 -4.31 7.96
CA GLN A 79 -22.91 -5.36 8.98
C GLN A 79 -21.66 -6.23 9.21
N LEU A 80 -20.90 -6.50 8.15
CA LEU A 80 -19.67 -7.29 8.20
C LEU A 80 -18.40 -6.47 8.48
N GLY A 81 -18.53 -5.18 8.79
CA GLY A 81 -17.38 -4.32 9.13
C GLY A 81 -16.40 -4.07 7.96
N LEU A 82 -16.84 -4.24 6.72
CA LEU A 82 -16.01 -3.97 5.52
C LEU A 82 -16.09 -2.50 5.07
N VAL A 83 -17.13 -1.80 5.49
CA VAL A 83 -17.44 -0.43 5.08
C VAL A 83 -17.96 0.39 6.25
N GLU A 84 -17.41 1.59 6.40
CA GLU A 84 -17.83 2.60 7.37
C GLU A 84 -18.39 3.83 6.64
N VAL A 85 -19.35 4.53 7.24
CA VAL A 85 -19.85 5.83 6.74
C VAL A 85 -19.39 6.90 7.72
N LEU A 86 -18.53 7.80 7.25
CA LEU A 86 -17.98 8.89 8.03
C LEU A 86 -19.04 9.99 8.25
N ASP A 87 -18.85 10.84 9.26
CA ASP A 87 -19.78 11.95 9.61
C ASP A 87 -20.06 12.91 8.46
N ASN A 88 -19.13 13.04 7.51
CA ASN A 88 -19.27 13.85 6.30
C ASN A 88 -20.02 13.14 5.15
N GLY A 89 -20.62 11.97 5.40
CA GLY A 89 -21.32 11.14 4.43
C GLY A 89 -20.41 10.36 3.46
N ALA A 90 -19.09 10.44 3.62
CA ALA A 90 -18.16 9.67 2.78
C ALA A 90 -18.10 8.21 3.22
N ILE A 91 -18.24 7.32 2.24
CA ILE A 91 -18.12 5.88 2.43
C ILE A 91 -16.63 5.52 2.45
N TYR A 92 -16.17 4.85 3.50
CA TYR A 92 -14.79 4.41 3.70
C TYR A 92 -14.70 2.88 3.62
N MET A 93 -13.78 2.37 2.80
CA MET A 93 -13.48 0.94 2.69
C MET A 93 -12.46 0.56 3.77
N LEU A 94 -12.88 -0.24 4.74
CA LEU A 94 -12.01 -0.76 5.80
C LEU A 94 -11.03 -1.80 5.22
N ASP A 95 -9.94 -2.10 5.94
CA ASP A 95 -8.92 -3.11 5.56
C ASP A 95 -8.27 -2.99 4.16
N ILE A 96 -8.48 -1.89 3.44
CA ILE A 96 -7.94 -1.68 2.09
C ILE A 96 -6.41 -1.80 2.01
N GLN A 97 -5.68 -1.40 3.06
CA GLN A 97 -4.22 -1.56 3.13
C GLN A 97 -3.79 -3.00 3.45
N ASN A 98 -4.66 -3.81 4.04
CA ASN A 98 -4.41 -5.21 4.39
C ASN A 98 -4.66 -6.12 3.18
N TYR A 99 -5.66 -5.83 2.35
CA TYR A 99 -6.00 -6.62 1.16
C TYR A 99 -5.15 -6.31 -0.08
N ILE A 100 -4.45 -5.17 -0.09
CA ILE A 100 -3.70 -4.70 -1.25
C ILE A 100 -2.24 -4.56 -0.87
N GLY A 101 -1.46 -5.56 -1.28
CA GLY A 101 -0.02 -5.58 -1.04
C GLY A 101 0.64 -4.35 -1.67
N LYS A 102 1.34 -3.56 -0.86
CA LYS A 102 2.30 -2.57 -1.36
C LYS A 102 3.29 -3.33 -2.24
N SER A 103 3.27 -3.07 -3.55
CA SER A 103 4.33 -3.53 -4.43
C SER A 103 5.58 -2.74 -4.12
N THR A 104 6.36 -3.19 -3.13
CA THR A 104 7.75 -2.76 -2.94
C THR A 104 8.44 -2.97 -4.27
N THR A 105 8.98 -1.90 -4.85
CA THR A 105 9.82 -2.07 -6.02
C THR A 105 11.09 -2.82 -5.62
N GLU A 106 11.76 -3.44 -6.59
CA GLU A 106 13.08 -4.04 -6.37
C GLU A 106 14.08 -2.99 -5.82
N ALA A 107 13.86 -1.69 -6.08
CA ALA A 107 14.62 -0.59 -5.50
C ALA A 107 14.33 -0.38 -4.01
N ASP A 108 13.06 -0.46 -3.58
CA ASP A 108 12.68 -0.36 -2.16
C ASP A 108 13.22 -1.54 -1.35
N ARG A 109 13.12 -2.75 -1.91
CA ARG A 109 13.66 -3.97 -1.31
C ARG A 109 15.19 -3.90 -1.16
N LYS A 110 15.88 -3.36 -2.17
CA LYS A 110 17.34 -3.09 -2.13
C LYS A 110 17.73 -1.90 -1.27
N ARG A 111 16.82 -0.98 -0.95
CA ARG A 111 17.07 0.10 0.01
C ARG A 111 16.98 -0.47 1.43
N ALA A 112 15.86 -1.09 1.80
CA ALA A 112 15.67 -1.74 3.10
C ALA A 112 16.80 -2.74 3.44
N TYR A 113 17.25 -3.56 2.48
CA TYR A 113 18.38 -4.48 2.70
C TYR A 113 19.72 -3.76 2.97
N ARG A 114 19.97 -2.61 2.33
CA ARG A 114 21.17 -1.81 2.59
C ARG A 114 21.07 -1.11 3.95
N ASP A 115 19.94 -0.50 4.25
CA ASP A 115 19.68 0.17 5.51
C ASP A 115 19.80 -0.82 6.69
N GLN A 116 19.35 -2.07 6.51
CA GLN A 116 19.49 -3.15 7.49
C GLN A 116 20.95 -3.56 7.69
N ILE A 117 21.72 -3.79 6.61
CA ILE A 117 23.18 -4.04 6.71
C ILE A 117 23.92 -2.88 7.37
N GLU A 118 23.54 -1.63 7.08
CA GLU A 118 24.17 -0.45 7.67
C GLU A 118 23.87 -0.37 9.17
N SER A 119 22.62 -0.63 9.60
CA SER A 119 22.27 -0.71 11.02
C SER A 119 23.01 -1.83 11.77
N GLU A 120 23.19 -2.99 11.15
CA GLU A 120 23.89 -4.15 11.72
C GLU A 120 25.42 -3.92 11.82
N LYS A 121 25.98 -3.15 10.88
CA LYS A 121 27.37 -2.66 10.93
C LYS A 121 27.59 -1.60 12.01
N VAL A 122 26.63 -0.70 12.22
CA VAL A 122 26.70 0.28 13.33
C VAL A 122 26.65 -0.45 14.67
N LEU A 123 25.73 -1.41 14.85
CA LEU A 123 25.61 -2.23 16.06
C LEU A 123 26.83 -3.11 16.38
N SER A 124 27.71 -3.37 15.41
CA SER A 124 28.93 -4.17 15.60
C SER A 124 30.19 -3.33 15.86
N LEU A 125 30.10 -2.00 15.87
CA LEU A 125 31.21 -1.09 16.18
C LEU A 125 31.28 -0.67 17.66
N ASP A 126 30.22 -0.83 18.44
CA ASP A 126 30.15 -0.43 19.86
C ASP A 126 30.78 -1.45 20.85
N LYS A 127 31.79 -2.23 20.41
CA LYS A 127 32.58 -3.12 21.28
C LYS A 127 34.08 -3.06 20.98
N CYS A 128 34.70 -1.94 21.34
CA CYS A 128 36.14 -1.87 21.58
C CYS A 128 36.40 -1.27 22.98
N PRO A 129 36.98 -2.00 23.94
CA PRO A 129 37.41 -1.40 25.21
C PRO A 129 38.68 -0.56 25.00
N ASP A 130 38.77 0.57 25.71
CA ASP A 130 39.88 1.52 25.65
C ASP A 130 41.24 0.89 25.96
N ILE A 131 42.15 0.89 24.97
CA ILE A 131 43.60 1.00 25.20
C ILE A 131 44.24 1.84 24.10
N SER A 132 44.66 3.07 24.45
CA SER A 132 45.81 3.73 23.83
C SER A 132 47.06 3.38 24.68
N PRO A 133 48.31 3.38 24.16
CA PRO A 133 48.84 4.44 23.31
C PRO A 133 49.88 4.00 22.25
N PHE A 134 50.60 5.01 21.73
CA PHE A 134 51.95 5.00 21.15
C PHE A 134 52.11 5.08 19.62
N SER A 135 53.19 5.76 19.22
CA SER A 135 53.49 6.26 17.88
C SER A 135 54.52 5.39 17.14
N ASP A 136 54.45 5.33 15.80
CA ASP A 136 55.60 5.73 14.97
C ASP A 136 55.23 6.03 13.49
N LYS A 137 56.18 6.62 12.75
CA LYS A 137 56.09 7.02 11.34
C LYS A 137 56.71 5.96 10.42
N SER A 138 56.10 5.67 9.24
CA SER A 138 56.76 5.73 7.90
C SER A 138 56.06 4.97 6.74
N ARG A 139 56.30 5.47 5.51
CA ARG A 139 56.30 4.78 4.17
C ARG A 139 55.01 4.42 3.39
N THR A 140 54.50 5.42 2.64
CA THR A 140 54.47 5.54 1.14
C THR A 140 53.95 4.44 0.17
N PHE A 141 53.01 4.86 -0.73
CA PHE A 141 52.84 4.51 -2.19
C PHE A 141 52.54 3.04 -2.59
N LEU A 142 51.59 2.62 -3.46
CA LEU A 142 50.79 3.14 -4.61
C LEU A 142 49.25 2.98 -4.38
N GLY A 143 48.28 3.18 -5.32
CA GLY A 143 48.31 3.81 -6.66
C GLY A 143 47.24 3.38 -7.71
N HIS A 144 45.98 3.90 -7.63
CA HIS A 144 44.92 3.91 -8.70
C HIS A 144 44.24 2.54 -9.04
N PHE A 145 43.06 2.38 -9.70
CA PHE A 145 42.02 3.22 -10.37
C PHE A 145 40.62 2.74 -9.88
N TYR A 146 39.44 3.39 -10.04
CA TYR A 146 38.91 4.32 -11.05
C TYR A 146 37.94 5.36 -10.45
N THR A 147 37.94 6.57 -10.98
CA THR A 147 36.93 7.62 -10.76
C THR A 147 36.12 7.87 -12.03
N ARG A 148 34.78 7.73 -11.96
CA ARG A 148 33.77 8.30 -12.88
C ARG A 148 32.38 8.16 -12.25
N ASP A 149 31.42 9.07 -12.38
CA ASP A 149 31.42 10.51 -12.66
C ASP A 149 30.10 11.03 -12.05
N ARG A 150 30.11 12.16 -11.33
CA ARG A 150 28.86 12.80 -10.85
C ARG A 150 28.89 14.31 -11.06
N ASP A 151 27.82 14.77 -11.70
CA ASP A 151 27.19 16.08 -11.58
C ASP A 151 27.99 17.32 -11.94
N ARG A 152 27.69 17.88 -13.12
CA ARG A 152 27.73 19.35 -13.31
C ARG A 152 26.81 19.87 -14.43
N TYR A 153 25.48 19.76 -14.26
CA TYR A 153 24.56 20.68 -14.93
C TYR A 153 24.64 22.05 -14.24
N ARG A 154 25.26 23.03 -14.90
CA ARG A 154 25.13 24.46 -14.55
C ARG A 154 24.53 25.19 -15.76
N TYR A 155 23.31 25.69 -15.59
CA TYR A 155 22.78 26.73 -16.48
C TYR A 155 23.63 28.01 -16.36
N ARG A 156 24.04 28.59 -17.50
CA ARG A 156 24.19 30.05 -17.62
C ARG A 156 24.33 30.54 -19.07
N ASP A 157 23.31 31.27 -19.51
CA ASP A 157 23.33 32.48 -20.34
C ASP A 157 24.59 32.79 -21.20
N ARG A 158 24.48 32.59 -22.52
CA ARG A 158 24.46 33.70 -23.50
C ARG A 158 24.12 33.24 -24.91
#